data_AF-A0A9W5ARH8-F1
#
_entry.id   AF-A0A9W5ARH8-F1
#
_cell.length_a   1.000
_cell.length_b   1.000
_cell.length_c   1.000
_cell.angle_alpha   90.00
_cell.angle_beta   90.00
_cell.angle_gamma   90.00
#
_symmetry.space_group_name_H-M   'P 1'
#
loop_
_entity.id
_entity.type
_entity.pdbx_description
1 polymer ?
#
loop_
_entity_poly.entity_id
_entity_poly.type
_entity_poly.pdbx_seq_one_letter_code
_entity_poly.pdbx_strand_id
1 'polypeptide(L)'
;MNKISKITFSLVCATVLLSNANASIQANEVADKLINLDKERQENPNINGSGIVVGVVDSVFNTDNPILKDKLIGSINNNIDSERFGSDKSTMLHGTQVASLIVGNGNELKGVANGAKYYGLAYLNPSPLYTGNFKADVEKMIQSGVKVINHSYVSDGFALINRKWDNGLEFIDKSNQNSNAISYAEFQKLIQSDISLQRAQILAELSKQYGILNVVGVGNDGFISPRANSILPSYDESYRGLLAVGGVNADKISTQNDGKFKVSGIAEEDWKAVADKWSKGSGDKSEIILNELITKQSVFSYSNFLKAERRFMAF
;
A
#
# COMPACT_ATOMS: atom_id res chain seq x y z
N MET A 1 -12.81 21.67 38.32
CA MET A 1 -12.77 21.35 36.87
C MET A 1 -11.34 21.00 36.51
N ASN A 2 -11.05 19.70 36.35
CA ASN A 2 -9.70 19.20 36.11
C ASN A 2 -9.28 19.47 34.66
N LYS A 3 -8.13 20.13 34.52
CA LYS A 3 -7.40 20.32 33.26
C LYS A 3 -7.08 18.95 32.68
N ILE A 4 -7.51 18.71 31.44
CA ILE A 4 -7.11 17.53 30.68
C ILE A 4 -5.63 17.72 30.30
N SER A 5 -4.80 16.88 30.91
CA SER A 5 -3.37 16.75 30.71
C SER A 5 -3.05 16.33 29.28
N LYS A 6 -1.92 16.84 28.77
CA LYS A 6 -1.26 16.48 27.51
C LYS A 6 -1.43 15.00 27.14
N ILE A 7 -1.96 14.74 25.95
CA ILE A 7 -1.84 13.44 25.27
C ILE A 7 -0.59 13.53 24.40
N THR A 8 0.44 12.77 24.79
CA THR A 8 1.64 12.55 23.97
C THR A 8 1.26 11.59 22.84
N PHE A 9 1.24 12.07 21.61
CA PHE A 9 0.98 11.26 20.42
C PHE A 9 2.30 10.62 19.98
N SER A 10 2.56 9.37 20.39
CA SER A 10 3.61 8.56 19.77
C SER A 10 3.07 8.03 18.44
N LEU A 11 3.40 8.73 17.36
CA LEU A 11 3.11 8.32 15.99
C LEU A 11 4.09 7.21 15.60
N VAL A 12 3.65 5.95 15.67
CA VAL A 12 4.37 4.82 15.07
C VAL A 12 3.36 3.94 14.34
N CYS A 13 3.38 4.04 13.01
CA CYS A 13 3.21 2.92 12.07
C CYS A 13 3.38 3.46 10.64
N ALA A 14 4.63 3.80 10.30
CA ALA A 14 5.05 3.90 8.91
C ALA A 14 5.55 2.52 8.50
N THR A 15 4.88 1.85 7.56
CA THR A 15 5.50 0.78 6.78
C THR A 15 5.50 1.19 5.34
N VAL A 16 6.59 1.88 5.03
CA VAL A 16 7.26 2.03 3.75
C VAL A 16 6.87 0.94 2.74
N LEU A 17 5.95 1.27 1.83
CA LEU A 17 5.81 0.58 0.54
C LEU A 17 6.96 1.07 -0.35
N LEU A 18 8.15 0.50 -0.14
CA LEU A 18 9.25 0.62 -1.09
C LEU A 18 9.22 -0.57 -2.03
N SER A 19 9.27 -0.23 -3.31
CA SER A 19 9.48 -1.09 -4.47
C SER A 19 10.67 -2.04 -4.26
N ASN A 20 10.41 -3.21 -3.67
CA ASN A 20 11.41 -4.23 -3.35
C ASN A 20 11.63 -5.23 -4.50
N ALA A 21 11.76 -4.73 -5.72
CA ALA A 21 12.29 -5.55 -6.82
C ALA A 21 13.80 -5.82 -6.65
N ASN A 22 14.53 -5.08 -5.80
CA ASN A 22 15.98 -5.20 -5.58
C ASN A 22 16.44 -4.85 -4.14
N ALA A 23 15.74 -5.32 -3.10
CA ALA A 23 16.15 -5.02 -1.73
C ALA A 23 17.44 -5.78 -1.33
N SER A 24 18.57 -5.08 -1.41
CA SER A 24 19.80 -5.45 -0.70
C SER A 24 19.60 -5.29 0.82
N ILE A 25 20.47 -5.91 1.61
CA ILE A 25 20.55 -5.82 3.09
C ILE A 25 20.39 -4.37 3.61
N GLN A 26 20.81 -3.36 2.84
CA GLN A 26 20.73 -1.94 3.19
C GLN A 26 19.30 -1.40 3.33
N ALA A 27 18.31 -1.93 2.61
CA ALA A 27 16.95 -1.37 2.62
C ALA A 27 16.24 -1.56 3.97
N ASN A 28 16.40 -2.74 4.57
CA ASN A 28 15.87 -3.01 5.91
C ASN A 28 16.56 -2.17 6.98
N GLU A 29 17.87 -1.95 6.88
CA GLU A 29 18.59 -1.13 7.86
C GLU A 29 18.12 0.32 7.87
N VAL A 30 17.92 0.93 6.70
CA VAL A 30 17.45 2.32 6.63
C VAL A 30 16.02 2.44 7.14
N ALA A 31 15.15 1.51 6.74
CA ALA A 31 13.77 1.48 7.20
C ALA A 31 13.67 1.26 8.72
N ASP A 32 14.39 0.28 9.28
CA ASP A 32 14.38 -0.02 10.72
C ASP A 32 14.91 1.16 11.54
N LYS A 33 16.02 1.79 11.10
CA LYS A 33 16.57 3.00 11.74
C LYS A 33 15.60 4.17 11.70
N LEU A 34 14.90 4.36 10.59
CA LEU A 34 13.94 5.46 10.42
C LEU A 34 12.81 5.38 11.46
N ILE A 35 12.31 4.17 11.73
CA ILE A 35 11.24 3.94 12.71
C ILE A 35 11.77 3.57 14.11
N ASN A 36 13.08 3.67 14.34
CA ASN A 36 13.80 3.25 15.55
C ASN A 36 13.57 1.78 15.96
N LEU A 37 13.15 0.91 15.04
CA LEU A 37 12.88 -0.50 15.35
C LEU A 37 14.15 -1.27 15.74
N ASP A 38 15.29 -0.88 15.20
CA ASP A 38 16.59 -1.41 15.57
C ASP A 38 16.90 -1.17 17.05
N LYS A 39 16.69 0.07 17.53
CA LYS A 39 16.86 0.45 18.93
C LYS A 39 15.85 -0.25 19.82
N GLU A 40 14.57 -0.25 19.44
CA GLU A 40 13.52 -0.93 20.22
C GLU A 40 13.80 -2.43 20.37
N ARG A 41 14.34 -3.09 19.33
CA ARG A 41 14.74 -4.51 19.39
C ARG A 41 15.99 -4.75 20.24
N GLN A 42 16.89 -3.77 20.37
CA GLN A 42 18.03 -3.88 21.30
C GLN A 42 17.56 -3.83 22.75
N GLU A 43 16.61 -2.94 23.06
CA GLU A 43 16.05 -2.78 24.41
C GLU A 43 15.07 -3.91 24.77
N ASN A 44 14.28 -4.37 23.79
CA ASN A 44 13.33 -5.46 23.94
C ASN A 44 13.33 -6.36 22.69
N PRO A 45 14.16 -7.42 22.68
CA PRO A 45 14.25 -8.37 21.56
C PRO A 45 12.94 -9.09 21.23
N ASN A 46 11.95 -9.05 22.13
CA ASN A 46 10.65 -9.68 21.94
C ASN A 46 9.66 -8.79 21.16
N ILE A 47 10.01 -7.55 20.81
CA ILE A 47 9.22 -6.70 19.89
C ILE A 47 9.42 -7.21 18.45
N ASN A 48 8.77 -8.33 18.17
CA ASN A 48 8.85 -9.02 16.88
C ASN A 48 7.48 -9.55 16.41
N GLY A 49 6.40 -9.27 17.14
CA GLY A 49 5.06 -9.72 16.78
C GLY A 49 4.75 -11.18 17.10
N SER A 50 5.56 -11.85 17.94
CA SER A 50 5.26 -13.21 18.41
C SER A 50 3.86 -13.32 19.00
N GLY A 51 3.13 -14.38 18.63
CA GLY A 51 1.74 -14.60 19.04
C GLY A 51 0.69 -13.84 18.21
N ILE A 52 1.10 -13.00 17.26
CA ILE A 52 0.20 -12.31 16.32
C ILE A 52 0.10 -13.09 15.02
N VAL A 53 -1.12 -13.16 14.48
CA VAL A 53 -1.39 -13.61 13.12
C VAL A 53 -1.85 -12.42 12.28
N VAL A 54 -1.18 -12.19 11.16
CA VAL A 54 -1.53 -11.15 10.18
C VAL A 54 -2.28 -11.79 9.01
N GLY A 55 -3.43 -11.22 8.65
CA GLY A 55 -4.11 -11.55 7.40
C GLY A 55 -3.46 -10.80 6.25
N VAL A 56 -3.18 -11.47 5.14
CA VAL A 56 -2.64 -10.84 3.94
C VAL A 56 -3.58 -11.12 2.77
N VAL A 57 -4.25 -10.08 2.27
CA VAL A 57 -5.15 -10.15 1.11
C VAL A 57 -4.43 -9.58 -0.10
N ASP A 58 -3.93 -10.47 -0.96
CA ASP A 58 -3.02 -10.11 -2.04
C ASP A 58 -3.06 -11.15 -3.17
N SER A 59 -2.01 -11.25 -3.99
CA SER A 59 -1.79 -12.34 -4.94
C SER A 59 -1.23 -13.58 -4.24
N VAL A 60 -0.66 -14.51 -5.01
CA VAL A 60 -0.17 -15.78 -4.48
C VAL A 60 1.04 -15.63 -3.55
N PHE A 61 1.13 -16.56 -2.62
CA PHE A 61 2.17 -16.69 -1.61
C PHE A 61 2.99 -17.94 -1.92
N ASN A 62 4.26 -17.76 -2.25
CA ASN A 62 5.20 -18.85 -2.45
C ASN A 62 5.53 -19.50 -1.10
N THR A 63 4.98 -20.70 -0.88
CA THR A 63 5.18 -21.48 0.34
C THR A 63 6.58 -22.04 0.48
N ASP A 64 7.33 -22.12 -0.62
CA ASP A 64 8.70 -22.63 -0.66
C ASP A 64 9.74 -21.51 -0.46
N ASN A 65 9.30 -20.25 -0.30
CA ASN A 65 10.20 -19.14 -0.04
C ASN A 65 10.89 -19.33 1.32
N PRO A 66 12.23 -19.45 1.37
CA PRO A 66 12.96 -19.70 2.63
C PRO A 66 12.80 -18.56 3.65
N ILE A 67 12.54 -17.33 3.22
CA ILE A 67 12.28 -16.18 4.11
C ILE A 67 10.95 -16.34 4.85
N LEU A 68 9.98 -17.02 4.24
CA LEU A 68 8.64 -17.25 4.78
C LEU A 68 8.46 -18.66 5.36
N LYS A 69 9.55 -19.42 5.50
CA LYS A 69 9.50 -20.78 6.03
C LYS A 69 8.80 -20.80 7.39
N ASP A 70 7.85 -21.72 7.53
CA ASP A 70 7.01 -21.92 8.71
C ASP A 70 6.13 -20.70 9.09
N LYS A 71 6.03 -19.66 8.26
CA LYS A 71 5.25 -18.45 8.58
C LYS A 71 3.78 -18.54 8.20
N LEU A 72 3.45 -19.27 7.14
CA LEU A 72 2.09 -19.45 6.66
C LEU A 72 1.36 -20.47 7.54
N ILE A 73 0.23 -20.09 8.15
CA ILE A 73 -0.59 -21.01 8.95
C ILE A 73 -1.83 -21.52 8.21
N GLY A 74 -2.18 -20.88 7.09
CA GLY A 74 -3.30 -21.27 6.24
C GLY A 74 -3.47 -20.28 5.10
N SER A 75 -4.04 -20.74 3.99
CA SER A 75 -4.33 -19.87 2.85
C SER A 75 -5.61 -20.26 2.10
N ILE A 76 -6.12 -19.30 1.33
CA ILE A 76 -7.30 -19.44 0.45
C ILE A 76 -6.88 -19.00 -0.95
N ASN A 77 -7.28 -19.78 -1.96
CA ASN A 77 -6.97 -19.56 -3.38
C ASN A 77 -5.47 -19.48 -3.75
N ASN A 78 -4.59 -20.07 -2.93
CA ASN A 78 -3.14 -19.95 -3.10
C ASN A 78 -2.51 -20.98 -4.06
N ASN A 79 -3.21 -21.32 -5.13
CA ASN A 79 -2.68 -22.26 -6.12
C ASN A 79 -1.84 -21.49 -7.15
N ILE A 80 -0.65 -21.99 -7.46
CA ILE A 80 0.25 -21.40 -8.45
C ILE A 80 0.10 -22.18 -9.75
N ASP A 81 -0.37 -21.51 -10.79
CA ASP A 81 -0.33 -22.02 -12.16
C ASP A 81 1.09 -21.86 -12.73
N SER A 82 1.83 -22.97 -12.82
CA SER A 82 3.21 -22.97 -13.31
C SER A 82 3.35 -22.56 -14.77
N GLU A 83 2.31 -22.75 -15.59
CA GLU A 83 2.34 -22.40 -17.01
C GLU A 83 2.22 -20.88 -17.21
N ARG A 84 1.50 -20.21 -16.31
CA ARG A 84 1.31 -18.74 -16.33
C ARG A 84 2.29 -17.96 -15.47
N PHE A 85 3.04 -18.63 -14.60
CA PHE A 85 4.05 -17.98 -13.76
C PHE A 85 5.06 -17.15 -14.57
N GLY A 86 5.36 -17.53 -15.82
CA GLY A 86 6.23 -16.74 -16.69
C GLY A 86 5.64 -15.38 -17.08
N SER A 87 4.41 -15.37 -17.63
CA SER A 87 3.76 -14.16 -18.11
C SER A 87 3.26 -13.25 -16.98
N ASP A 88 2.84 -13.82 -15.86
CA ASP A 88 2.24 -13.08 -14.74
C ASP A 88 3.18 -12.96 -13.54
N LYS A 89 4.48 -13.23 -13.73
CA LYS A 89 5.48 -13.34 -12.66
C LYS A 89 5.42 -12.20 -11.65
N SER A 90 5.37 -10.96 -12.11
CA SER A 90 5.35 -9.77 -11.24
C SER A 90 4.13 -9.79 -10.32
N THR A 91 2.94 -9.99 -10.89
CA THR A 91 1.69 -10.10 -10.15
C THR A 91 1.72 -11.28 -9.18
N MET A 92 2.22 -12.44 -9.61
CA MET A 92 2.29 -13.65 -8.78
C MET A 92 3.33 -13.56 -7.64
N LEU A 93 4.32 -12.69 -7.74
CA LEU A 93 5.31 -12.49 -6.68
C LEU A 93 4.87 -11.47 -5.62
N HIS A 94 3.89 -10.62 -5.93
CA HIS A 94 3.52 -9.47 -5.09
C HIS A 94 3.10 -9.88 -3.67
N GLY A 95 2.18 -10.84 -3.52
CA GLY A 95 1.73 -11.33 -2.20
C GLY A 95 2.87 -11.93 -1.37
N THR A 96 3.80 -12.63 -2.02
CA THR A 96 5.02 -13.16 -1.39
C THR A 96 5.93 -12.03 -0.87
N GLN A 97 6.11 -10.97 -1.66
CA GLN A 97 6.91 -9.80 -1.25
C GLN A 97 6.28 -9.09 -0.06
N VAL A 98 4.97 -8.84 -0.12
CA VAL A 98 4.20 -8.22 0.98
C VAL A 98 4.31 -9.04 2.27
N ALA A 99 4.06 -10.34 2.21
CA ALA A 99 4.21 -11.21 3.38
C ALA A 99 5.64 -11.20 3.93
N SER A 100 6.66 -11.16 3.06
CA SER A 100 8.06 -11.13 3.48
C SER A 100 8.44 -9.87 4.23
N LEU A 101 7.87 -8.71 3.86
CA LEU A 101 8.07 -7.45 4.58
C LEU A 101 7.44 -7.44 5.98
N ILE A 102 6.35 -8.19 6.16
CA ILE A 102 5.64 -8.26 7.43
C ILE A 102 6.30 -9.31 8.33
N VAL A 103 6.35 -10.56 7.90
CA VAL A 103 6.70 -11.71 8.76
C VAL A 103 7.97 -12.44 8.36
N GLY A 104 8.67 -11.99 7.32
CA GLY A 104 9.88 -12.63 6.81
C GLY A 104 10.95 -12.77 7.89
N ASN A 105 11.69 -13.87 7.86
CA ASN A 105 12.72 -14.17 8.83
C ASN A 105 13.94 -14.83 8.16
N GLY A 106 14.44 -14.19 7.11
CA GLY A 106 15.69 -14.56 6.45
C GLY A 106 16.87 -13.75 6.97
N ASN A 107 18.09 -14.16 6.58
CA ASN A 107 19.32 -13.45 6.93
C ASN A 107 19.42 -12.09 6.22
N GLU A 108 18.96 -12.02 4.97
CA GLU A 108 19.06 -10.83 4.13
C GLU A 108 17.80 -9.94 4.19
N LEU A 109 16.66 -10.53 4.58
CA LEU A 109 15.39 -9.83 4.73
C LEU A 109 14.67 -10.32 5.99
N LYS A 110 14.47 -9.38 6.91
CA LYS A 110 13.75 -9.59 8.18
C LYS A 110 12.56 -8.65 8.23
N GLY A 111 11.35 -9.20 8.27
CA GLY A 111 10.14 -8.41 8.35
C GLY A 111 10.04 -7.62 9.65
N VAL A 112 9.17 -6.62 9.67
CA VAL A 112 8.91 -5.78 10.85
C VAL A 112 8.42 -6.62 12.03
N ALA A 113 7.57 -7.61 11.75
CA ALA A 113 7.02 -8.58 12.71
C ALA A 113 7.54 -9.99 12.42
N ASN A 114 8.86 -10.17 12.38
CA ASN A 114 9.51 -11.45 12.04
C ASN A 114 9.24 -12.61 13.01
N GLY A 115 8.57 -12.40 14.14
CA GLY A 115 8.07 -13.42 15.07
C GLY A 115 6.61 -13.82 14.82
N ALA A 116 5.86 -13.01 14.07
CA ALA A 116 4.46 -13.27 13.74
C ALA A 116 4.32 -14.41 12.72
N LYS A 117 3.06 -14.85 12.55
CA LYS A 117 2.60 -15.74 11.49
C LYS A 117 1.64 -15.00 10.57
N TYR A 118 1.32 -15.58 9.41
CA TYR A 118 0.32 -15.01 8.51
C TYR A 118 -0.66 -16.04 7.96
N TYR A 119 -1.85 -15.55 7.64
CA TYR A 119 -2.88 -16.27 6.91
C TYR A 119 -3.13 -15.53 5.59
N GLY A 120 -3.05 -16.24 4.47
CA GLY A 120 -3.12 -15.64 3.13
C GLY A 120 -4.48 -15.80 2.45
N LEU A 121 -5.01 -14.72 1.88
CA LEU A 121 -6.10 -14.77 0.90
C LEU A 121 -5.54 -14.29 -0.44
N ALA A 122 -5.26 -15.22 -1.35
CA ALA A 122 -4.72 -14.94 -2.68
C ALA A 122 -5.85 -14.51 -3.63
N TYR A 123 -6.47 -13.38 -3.30
CA TYR A 123 -7.58 -12.78 -4.04
C TYR A 123 -7.13 -12.27 -5.42
N LEU A 124 -5.93 -11.68 -5.52
CA LEU A 124 -5.35 -11.18 -6.77
C LEU A 124 -4.57 -12.27 -7.53
N ASN A 125 -4.90 -13.54 -7.33
CA ASN A 125 -4.27 -14.62 -8.07
C ASN A 125 -4.66 -14.50 -9.56
N PRO A 126 -3.70 -14.31 -10.49
CA PRO A 126 -4.02 -14.22 -11.92
C PRO A 126 -4.48 -15.57 -12.50
N SER A 127 -4.10 -16.69 -11.86
CA SER A 127 -4.57 -18.02 -12.24
C SER A 127 -4.34 -19.06 -11.11
N PRO A 128 -5.40 -19.72 -10.62
CA PRO A 128 -6.80 -19.50 -10.94
C PRO A 128 -7.33 -18.17 -10.37
N LEU A 129 -8.21 -17.53 -11.13
CA LEU A 129 -8.92 -16.35 -10.65
C LEU A 129 -9.75 -16.70 -9.40
N TYR A 130 -9.76 -15.79 -8.44
CA TYR A 130 -10.58 -15.94 -7.24
C TYR A 130 -12.07 -15.90 -7.59
N THR A 131 -12.80 -16.96 -7.24
CA THR A 131 -14.26 -17.11 -7.46
C THR A 131 -15.04 -17.39 -6.17
N GLY A 132 -14.37 -17.29 -5.02
CA GLY A 132 -14.95 -17.56 -3.70
C GLY A 132 -15.86 -16.45 -3.17
N ASN A 133 -16.39 -16.67 -1.97
CA ASN A 133 -17.15 -15.66 -1.23
C ASN A 133 -16.19 -14.85 -0.34
N PHE A 134 -15.87 -13.62 -0.77
CA PHE A 134 -14.87 -12.78 -0.11
C PHE A 134 -15.17 -12.55 1.37
N LYS A 135 -16.42 -12.30 1.74
CA LYS A 135 -16.81 -12.08 3.13
C LYS A 135 -16.56 -13.33 3.98
N ALA A 136 -17.06 -14.48 3.54
CA ALA A 136 -16.91 -15.73 4.26
C ALA A 136 -15.44 -16.16 4.39
N ASP A 137 -14.65 -15.94 3.33
CA ASP A 137 -13.22 -16.28 3.33
C ASP A 137 -12.41 -15.39 4.27
N VAL A 138 -12.71 -14.09 4.33
CA VAL A 138 -12.09 -13.19 5.32
C VAL A 138 -12.55 -13.54 6.75
N GLU A 139 -13.82 -13.90 6.96
CA GLU A 139 -14.30 -14.36 8.27
C GLU A 139 -13.57 -15.63 8.72
N LYS A 140 -13.35 -16.60 7.82
CA LYS A 140 -12.54 -17.80 8.09
C LYS A 140 -11.10 -17.43 8.46
N MET A 141 -10.51 -16.46 7.76
CA MET A 141 -9.18 -15.93 8.08
C MET A 141 -9.16 -15.30 9.50
N ILE A 142 -10.16 -14.49 9.85
CA ILE A 142 -10.31 -13.90 11.20
C ILE A 142 -10.46 -14.98 12.27
N GLN A 143 -11.29 -16.00 12.03
CA GLN A 143 -11.48 -17.14 12.94
C GLN A 143 -10.20 -17.94 13.17
N SER A 144 -9.24 -17.86 12.24
CA SER A 144 -7.90 -18.48 12.38
C SER A 144 -6.94 -17.65 13.25
N GLY A 145 -7.45 -16.62 13.95
CA GLY A 145 -6.69 -15.82 14.92
C GLY A 145 -6.15 -14.50 14.37
N VAL A 146 -6.48 -14.13 13.13
CA VAL A 146 -6.05 -12.85 12.53
C VAL A 146 -6.62 -11.66 13.30
N LYS A 147 -5.75 -10.68 13.59
CA LYS A 147 -6.10 -9.41 14.28
C LYS A 147 -5.83 -8.16 13.45
N VAL A 148 -4.93 -8.27 12.49
CA VAL A 148 -4.56 -7.20 11.56
C VAL A 148 -4.63 -7.76 10.15
N ILE A 149 -5.26 -7.06 9.22
CA ILE A 149 -5.34 -7.44 7.81
C ILE A 149 -4.59 -6.39 6.99
N ASN A 150 -3.54 -6.80 6.30
CA ASN A 150 -2.94 -6.01 5.24
C ASN A 150 -3.61 -6.33 3.90
N HIS A 151 -4.00 -5.31 3.15
CA HIS A 151 -4.48 -5.47 1.78
C HIS A 151 -3.91 -4.41 0.84
N SER A 152 -3.31 -4.85 -0.26
CA SER A 152 -2.49 -3.99 -1.14
C SER A 152 -3.07 -3.82 -2.55
N TYR A 153 -4.40 -3.96 -2.69
CA TYR A 153 -5.10 -3.66 -3.94
C TYR A 153 -5.63 -2.22 -3.95
N VAL A 154 -5.88 -1.70 -5.15
CA VAL A 154 -6.46 -0.37 -5.35
C VAL A 154 -7.91 -0.46 -5.81
N SER A 155 -8.70 0.55 -5.45
CA SER A 155 -9.97 0.84 -6.11
C SER A 155 -9.80 1.96 -7.12
N ASP A 156 -10.77 2.10 -8.01
CA ASP A 156 -10.93 3.30 -8.81
C ASP A 156 -11.54 4.42 -7.96
N GLY A 157 -11.29 5.66 -8.36
CA GLY A 157 -11.80 6.88 -7.75
C GLY A 157 -10.86 7.59 -6.76
N PHE A 158 -10.87 8.92 -6.81
CA PHE A 158 -10.32 9.82 -5.79
C PHE A 158 -11.44 10.63 -5.12
N ALA A 159 -12.14 10.02 -4.16
CA ALA A 159 -13.38 10.58 -3.61
C ALA A 159 -13.22 11.93 -2.88
N LEU A 160 -12.03 12.27 -2.38
CA LEU A 160 -11.79 13.53 -1.66
C LEU A 160 -11.51 14.72 -2.59
N ILE A 161 -11.24 14.46 -3.88
CA ILE A 161 -11.03 15.47 -4.90
C ILE A 161 -11.94 15.13 -6.08
N ASN A 162 -13.24 15.49 -6.01
CA ASN A 162 -14.25 15.11 -7.01
C ASN A 162 -13.87 15.49 -8.44
N ARG A 163 -13.36 14.52 -9.20
CA ARG A 163 -12.77 14.72 -10.51
C ARG A 163 -13.11 13.48 -11.38
N LYS A 164 -13.69 13.66 -12.60
CA LYS A 164 -14.24 12.62 -13.54
C LYS A 164 -13.54 12.54 -14.94
N TRP A 165 -13.40 11.34 -15.54
CA TRP A 165 -12.87 11.10 -16.92
C TRP A 165 -13.73 10.05 -17.65
N ASP A 166 -14.10 10.34 -18.90
CA ASP A 166 -14.93 9.53 -19.79
C ASP A 166 -16.26 9.12 -19.13
N ASN A 167 -16.72 7.88 -19.33
CA ASN A 167 -18.00 7.38 -18.82
C ASN A 167 -17.90 6.91 -17.35
N GLY A 168 -16.78 7.19 -16.67
CA GLY A 168 -16.43 6.76 -15.32
C GLY A 168 -15.87 7.89 -14.44
N LEU A 169 -15.66 7.59 -13.16
CA LEU A 169 -15.23 8.56 -12.16
C LEU A 169 -13.70 8.64 -12.06
N GLU A 170 -12.98 9.40 -12.92
CA GLU A 170 -11.60 9.83 -12.56
C GLU A 170 -10.85 10.94 -13.37
N PHE A 171 -11.17 12.25 -13.28
CA PHE A 171 -10.28 13.37 -13.71
C PHE A 171 -10.63 14.85 -13.38
N ILE A 172 -9.55 15.62 -13.22
CA ILE A 172 -9.46 17.08 -13.06
C ILE A 172 -10.21 17.91 -14.10
N ASP A 173 -11.47 18.29 -13.83
CA ASP A 173 -12.09 19.42 -14.53
C ASP A 173 -11.29 20.70 -14.19
N LYS A 174 -10.67 21.33 -15.20
CA LYS A 174 -9.92 22.60 -15.07
C LYS A 174 -10.85 23.81 -15.15
N SER A 175 -12.10 23.62 -15.59
CA SER A 175 -13.14 24.64 -15.70
C SER A 175 -14.06 24.70 -14.47
N ASN A 176 -14.26 23.56 -13.78
CA ASN A 176 -14.77 23.54 -12.41
C ASN A 176 -13.62 23.59 -11.40
N GLN A 177 -13.42 24.76 -10.82
CA GLN A 177 -12.54 24.97 -9.66
C GLN A 177 -13.11 24.38 -8.36
N ASN A 178 -14.33 23.84 -8.37
CA ASN A 178 -14.96 23.23 -7.19
C ASN A 178 -14.46 21.79 -6.97
N SER A 179 -13.23 21.67 -6.49
CA SER A 179 -12.57 20.41 -6.10
C SER A 179 -13.08 19.85 -4.76
N ASN A 180 -14.39 19.81 -4.56
CA ASN A 180 -14.97 19.35 -3.30
C ASN A 180 -14.95 17.82 -3.22
N ALA A 181 -15.04 17.24 -2.03
CA ALA A 181 -15.30 15.81 -1.89
C ALA A 181 -16.67 15.46 -2.54
N ILE A 182 -16.82 14.24 -3.05
CA ILE A 182 -18.14 13.77 -3.50
C ILE A 182 -19.09 13.63 -2.30
N SER A 183 -20.39 13.69 -2.54
CA SER A 183 -21.38 13.46 -1.47
C SER A 183 -21.37 12.00 -1.01
N TYR A 184 -21.88 11.74 0.20
CA TYR A 184 -22.06 10.37 0.69
C TYR A 184 -22.88 9.50 -0.28
N ALA A 185 -23.96 10.06 -0.86
CA ALA A 185 -24.80 9.34 -1.82
C ALA A 185 -24.03 8.98 -3.11
N GLU A 186 -23.11 9.83 -3.57
CA GLU A 186 -22.24 9.53 -4.70
C GLU A 186 -21.17 8.49 -4.34
N PHE A 187 -20.62 8.56 -3.13
CA PHE A 187 -19.68 7.55 -2.64
C PHE A 187 -20.32 6.16 -2.53
N GLN A 188 -21.58 6.07 -2.08
CA GLN A 188 -22.32 4.81 -2.06
C GLN A 188 -22.53 4.22 -3.47
N LYS A 189 -22.77 5.07 -4.49
CA LYS A 189 -22.85 4.60 -5.88
C LYS A 189 -21.50 4.07 -6.37
N LEU A 190 -20.41 4.75 -6.01
CA LEU A 190 -19.05 4.31 -6.35
C LEU A 190 -18.74 2.94 -5.73
N ILE A 191 -19.11 2.70 -4.46
CA ILE A 191 -19.01 1.37 -3.83
C ILE A 191 -19.80 0.33 -4.63
N GLN A 192 -21.01 0.63 -5.09
CA GLN A 192 -21.82 -0.33 -5.84
C GLN A 192 -21.23 -0.66 -7.22
N SER A 193 -20.50 0.26 -7.85
CA SER A 193 -19.92 0.07 -9.18
C SER A 193 -18.50 -0.53 -9.17
N ASP A 194 -17.76 -0.42 -8.07
CA ASP A 194 -16.36 -0.83 -7.97
C ASP A 194 -16.20 -2.03 -7.03
N ILE A 195 -15.76 -3.15 -7.58
CA ILE A 195 -15.64 -4.39 -6.83
C ILE A 195 -14.53 -4.36 -5.76
N SER A 196 -13.47 -3.56 -5.95
CA SER A 196 -12.42 -3.33 -4.94
C SER A 196 -12.99 -2.54 -3.75
N LEU A 197 -13.88 -1.58 -3.98
CA LEU A 197 -14.59 -0.85 -2.93
C LEU A 197 -15.62 -1.70 -2.21
N GLN A 198 -16.37 -2.55 -2.91
CA GLN A 198 -17.26 -3.51 -2.25
C GLN A 198 -16.47 -4.38 -1.26
N ARG A 199 -15.27 -4.79 -1.63
CA ARG A 199 -14.38 -5.57 -0.73
C ARG A 199 -13.84 -4.73 0.41
N ALA A 200 -13.41 -3.50 0.16
CA ALA A 200 -13.00 -2.59 1.23
C ALA A 200 -14.15 -2.33 2.23
N GLN A 201 -15.39 -2.21 1.73
CA GLN A 201 -16.59 -2.09 2.56
C GLN A 201 -16.83 -3.35 3.40
N ILE A 202 -16.67 -4.55 2.82
CA ILE A 202 -16.73 -5.81 3.57
C ILE A 202 -15.66 -5.84 4.67
N LEU A 203 -14.41 -5.46 4.37
CA LEU A 203 -13.33 -5.39 5.37
C LEU A 203 -13.63 -4.38 6.48
N ALA A 204 -14.26 -3.24 6.16
CA ALA A 204 -14.70 -2.25 7.14
C ALA A 204 -15.81 -2.79 8.05
N GLU A 205 -16.80 -3.50 7.50
CA GLU A 205 -17.85 -4.16 8.27
C GLU A 205 -17.29 -5.22 9.22
N LEU A 206 -16.41 -6.08 8.72
CA LEU A 206 -15.75 -7.11 9.52
C LEU A 206 -14.83 -6.50 10.59
N SER A 207 -14.18 -5.36 10.29
CA SER A 207 -13.42 -4.62 11.27
C SER A 207 -14.29 -4.13 12.43
N LYS A 208 -15.44 -3.52 12.13
CA LYS A 208 -16.39 -3.08 13.15
C LYS A 208 -16.94 -4.24 13.97
N GLN A 209 -17.18 -5.40 13.34
CA GLN A 209 -17.74 -6.57 14.00
C GLN A 209 -16.73 -7.32 14.89
N TYR A 210 -15.50 -7.49 14.42
CA TYR A 210 -14.51 -8.37 15.06
C TYR A 210 -13.31 -7.62 15.67
N GLY A 211 -13.29 -6.28 15.59
CA GLY A 211 -12.20 -5.45 16.11
C GLY A 211 -10.89 -5.63 15.33
N ILE A 212 -10.98 -5.76 14.00
CA ILE A 212 -9.82 -5.94 13.13
C ILE A 212 -9.24 -4.59 12.73
N LEU A 213 -7.91 -4.48 12.73
CA LEU A 213 -7.20 -3.37 12.12
C LEU A 213 -6.89 -3.68 10.65
N ASN A 214 -7.46 -2.92 9.72
CA ASN A 214 -7.08 -2.97 8.30
C ASN A 214 -5.94 -2.00 8.03
N VAL A 215 -4.97 -2.44 7.22
CA VAL A 215 -3.84 -1.64 6.73
C VAL A 215 -3.85 -1.68 5.21
N VAL A 216 -3.89 -0.51 4.58
CA VAL A 216 -4.05 -0.36 3.13
C VAL A 216 -3.03 0.61 2.55
N GLY A 217 -2.49 0.29 1.37
CA GLY A 217 -1.71 1.22 0.57
C GLY A 217 -2.60 2.26 -0.11
N VAL A 218 -2.23 3.54 -0.05
CA VAL A 218 -3.05 4.66 -0.58
C VAL A 218 -3.13 4.77 -2.11
N GLY A 219 -2.47 3.86 -2.83
CA GLY A 219 -2.29 3.91 -4.27
C GLY A 219 -0.92 4.48 -4.65
N ASN A 220 -0.44 4.05 -5.82
CA ASN A 220 0.88 4.44 -6.33
C ASN A 220 0.77 5.50 -7.41
N ASP A 221 -0.42 6.06 -7.67
CA ASP A 221 -0.73 6.90 -8.84
C ASP A 221 -0.26 8.32 -8.71
N GLY A 222 0.00 8.72 -7.47
CA GLY A 222 0.42 10.05 -7.17
C GLY A 222 -0.55 11.16 -7.43
N PHE A 223 -1.68 10.96 -6.81
CA PHE A 223 -2.53 12.06 -6.51
C PHE A 223 -2.25 12.49 -5.08
N ILE A 224 -2.46 13.78 -4.83
CA ILE A 224 -2.47 14.34 -3.48
C ILE A 224 -3.60 13.72 -2.62
N SER A 225 -4.56 13.05 -3.26
CA SER A 225 -5.60 12.27 -2.59
C SER A 225 -5.27 10.79 -2.64
N PRO A 226 -5.50 10.05 -1.55
CA PRO A 226 -5.53 8.59 -1.59
C PRO A 226 -6.69 8.07 -2.46
N ARG A 227 -6.58 6.81 -2.90
CA ARG A 227 -7.66 6.06 -3.58
C ARG A 227 -8.89 5.87 -2.67
N ALA A 228 -10.05 5.68 -3.29
CA ALA A 228 -11.33 5.62 -2.58
C ALA A 228 -11.39 4.54 -1.49
N ASN A 229 -10.74 3.38 -1.66
CA ASN A 229 -10.71 2.31 -0.65
C ASN A 229 -9.96 2.69 0.63
N SER A 230 -9.13 3.73 0.58
CA SER A 230 -8.30 4.18 1.69
C SER A 230 -8.95 5.30 2.52
N ILE A 231 -10.14 5.77 2.12
CA ILE A 231 -10.83 6.89 2.76
C ILE A 231 -12.24 6.56 3.23
N LEU A 232 -12.60 5.27 3.31
CA LEU A 232 -13.89 4.83 3.85
C LEU A 232 -14.25 5.52 5.19
N PRO A 233 -13.33 5.70 6.16
CA PRO A 233 -13.63 6.40 7.40
C PRO A 233 -14.08 7.86 7.25
N SER A 234 -13.77 8.52 6.13
CA SER A 234 -14.23 9.88 5.82
C SER A 234 -15.71 9.91 5.42
N TYR A 235 -16.29 8.76 5.04
CA TYR A 235 -17.69 8.61 4.63
C TYR A 235 -18.51 7.72 5.59
N ASP A 236 -17.85 6.92 6.42
CA ASP A 236 -18.45 6.16 7.52
C ASP A 236 -17.62 6.36 8.80
N GLU A 237 -18.02 7.33 9.60
CA GLU A 237 -17.32 7.64 10.85
C GLU A 237 -17.44 6.56 11.93
N SER A 238 -18.33 5.58 11.78
CA SER A 238 -18.36 4.44 12.70
C SER A 238 -17.17 3.50 12.50
N TYR A 239 -16.51 3.58 11.34
CA TYR A 239 -15.33 2.79 11.02
C TYR A 239 -14.04 3.51 11.46
N ARG A 240 -13.33 2.91 12.42
CA ARG A 240 -12.06 3.43 12.96
C ARG A 240 -10.88 2.46 12.84
N GLY A 241 -11.09 1.28 12.27
CA GLY A 241 -10.09 0.23 12.13
C GLY A 241 -9.36 0.28 10.80
N LEU A 242 -8.94 1.46 10.31
CA LEU A 242 -8.18 1.60 9.07
C LEU A 242 -6.91 2.44 9.28
N LEU A 243 -5.78 1.93 8.81
CA LEU A 243 -4.57 2.69 8.58
C LEU A 243 -4.30 2.78 7.07
N ALA A 244 -4.39 3.99 6.53
CA ALA A 244 -4.04 4.31 5.15
C ALA A 244 -2.56 4.71 5.07
N VAL A 245 -1.76 3.98 4.29
CA VAL A 245 -0.30 4.05 4.30
C VAL A 245 0.24 4.52 2.95
N GLY A 246 1.02 5.60 2.96
CA GLY A 246 1.79 6.10 1.81
C GLY A 246 3.22 5.55 1.78
N GLY A 247 3.82 5.55 0.59
CA GLY A 247 5.23 5.18 0.40
C GLY A 247 6.15 6.39 0.51
N VAL A 248 7.30 6.22 1.16
CA VAL A 248 8.40 7.20 1.22
C VAL A 248 9.67 6.53 0.73
N ASN A 249 10.49 7.25 -0.04
CA ASN A 249 11.77 6.75 -0.50
C ASN A 249 12.81 6.82 0.62
N ALA A 250 13.37 5.67 0.99
CA ALA A 250 14.38 5.52 2.03
C ALA A 250 15.62 6.40 1.77
N ASP A 251 16.02 6.57 0.51
CA ASP A 251 17.19 7.38 0.13
C ASP A 251 16.93 8.90 0.24
N LYS A 252 15.67 9.28 0.42
CA LYS A 252 15.21 10.67 0.45
C LYS A 252 14.59 11.05 1.78
N ILE A 253 14.71 10.20 2.79
CA ILE A 253 14.28 10.48 4.14
C ILE A 253 15.44 10.31 5.12
N SER A 254 15.53 11.22 6.08
CA SER A 254 16.55 11.16 7.13
C SER A 254 15.95 11.62 8.45
N THR A 255 16.43 11.05 9.54
CA THR A 255 16.11 11.50 10.90
C THR A 255 17.07 12.62 11.29
N GLN A 256 16.52 13.73 11.78
CA GLN A 256 17.28 14.87 12.30
C GLN A 256 17.59 14.66 13.78
N ASN A 257 18.57 15.40 14.30
CA ASN A 257 19.02 15.30 15.71
C ASN A 257 17.90 15.59 16.74
N ASP A 258 16.84 16.28 16.33
CA ASP A 258 15.67 16.58 17.17
C ASP A 258 14.54 15.53 17.04
N GLY A 259 14.81 14.41 16.36
CA GLY A 259 13.86 13.32 16.13
C GLY A 259 12.86 13.59 14.99
N LYS A 260 12.96 14.72 14.29
CA LYS A 260 12.10 15.00 13.12
C LYS A 260 12.60 14.27 11.88
N PHE A 261 11.67 13.97 10.97
CA PHE A 261 12.04 13.49 9.64
C PHE A 261 12.22 14.66 8.67
N LYS A 262 13.31 14.62 7.91
CA LYS A 262 13.50 15.45 6.72
C LYS A 262 13.33 14.58 5.49
N VAL A 263 12.31 14.91 4.70
CA VAL A 263 12.08 14.34 3.38
C VAL A 263 12.64 15.30 2.33
N SER A 264 13.64 14.87 1.55
CA SER A 264 14.31 15.68 0.53
C SER A 264 13.64 15.53 -0.83
N GLY A 265 13.21 16.63 -1.44
CA GLY A 265 12.64 16.66 -2.79
C GLY A 265 13.61 16.19 -3.89
N ILE A 266 13.10 16.07 -5.11
CA ILE A 266 13.96 16.00 -6.29
C ILE A 266 14.70 17.34 -6.46
N ALA A 267 16.00 17.31 -6.75
CA ALA A 267 16.76 18.52 -7.03
C ALA A 267 16.31 19.15 -8.36
N GLU A 268 16.39 20.47 -8.49
CA GLU A 268 15.89 21.18 -9.68
C GLU A 268 16.67 20.78 -10.94
N GLU A 269 17.97 20.56 -10.80
CA GLU A 269 18.88 20.08 -11.85
C GLU A 269 18.54 18.65 -12.30
N ASP A 270 18.20 17.75 -11.36
CA ASP A 270 17.74 16.40 -11.66
C ASP A 270 16.42 16.44 -12.41
N TRP A 271 15.50 17.31 -11.96
CA TRP A 271 14.23 17.53 -12.63
C TRP A 271 14.42 18.05 -14.06
N LYS A 272 15.28 19.06 -14.26
CA LYS A 272 15.59 19.62 -15.59
C LYS A 272 16.22 18.58 -16.51
N ALA A 273 17.15 17.76 -16.01
CA ALA A 273 17.78 16.71 -16.80
C ALA A 273 16.76 15.66 -17.28
N VAL A 274 15.80 15.30 -16.43
CA VAL A 274 14.71 14.38 -16.79
C VAL A 274 13.76 15.03 -17.80
N ALA A 275 13.38 16.30 -17.61
CA ALA A 275 12.52 17.05 -18.54
C ALA A 275 13.18 17.24 -19.92
N ASP A 276 14.50 17.46 -19.95
CA ASP A 276 15.28 17.56 -21.18
C ASP A 276 15.35 16.22 -21.92
N LYS A 277 15.50 15.11 -21.21
CA LYS A 277 15.41 13.77 -21.82
C LYS A 277 14.01 13.49 -22.37
N TRP A 278 12.96 13.91 -21.68
CA TRP A 278 11.56 13.82 -22.14
C TRP A 278 11.37 14.51 -23.49
N SER A 279 11.77 15.78 -23.56
CA SER A 279 11.60 16.57 -24.78
C SER A 279 12.35 15.97 -25.97
N LYS A 280 13.50 15.31 -25.74
CA LYS A 280 14.41 14.78 -26.77
C LYS A 280 14.19 13.31 -27.17
N GLY A 281 13.49 12.50 -26.36
CA GLY A 281 13.31 11.06 -26.64
C GLY A 281 12.45 10.74 -27.87
N SER A 282 12.50 9.49 -28.35
CA SER A 282 11.54 8.87 -29.28
C SER A 282 11.08 7.52 -28.72
N GLY A 283 9.89 7.04 -29.09
CA GLY A 283 9.29 5.81 -28.51
C GLY A 283 8.37 6.09 -27.30
N ASP A 284 8.10 5.08 -26.46
CA ASP A 284 7.29 5.24 -25.24
C ASP A 284 8.09 6.00 -24.16
N LYS A 285 8.08 7.33 -24.30
CA LYS A 285 8.76 8.26 -23.40
C LYS A 285 8.27 8.11 -21.95
N SER A 286 7.05 7.63 -21.74
CA SER A 286 6.40 7.56 -20.44
C SER A 286 7.06 6.55 -19.52
N GLU A 287 7.38 5.36 -20.00
CA GLU A 287 7.97 4.29 -19.18
C GLU A 287 9.42 4.57 -18.77
N ILE A 288 10.26 5.05 -19.71
CA ILE A 288 11.69 5.30 -19.47
C ILE A 288 11.91 6.39 -18.42
N ILE A 289 11.09 7.44 -18.47
CA ILE A 289 11.26 8.66 -17.65
C ILE A 289 10.53 8.50 -16.32
N LEU A 290 9.41 7.78 -16.30
CA LEU A 290 8.73 7.38 -15.08
C LEU A 290 9.66 6.57 -14.18
N ASN A 291 10.39 5.61 -14.72
CA ASN A 291 11.36 4.81 -13.96
C ASN A 291 12.52 5.67 -13.39
N GLU A 292 12.98 6.70 -14.11
CA GLU A 292 14.03 7.61 -13.64
C GLU A 292 13.52 8.58 -12.55
N LEU A 293 12.27 9.04 -12.63
CA LEU A 293 11.64 9.88 -11.59
C LEU A 293 11.30 9.07 -10.34
N ILE A 294 10.84 7.83 -10.48
CA ILE A 294 10.47 6.95 -9.36
C ILE A 294 11.65 6.73 -8.40
N THR A 295 12.85 6.57 -8.94
CA THR A 295 14.06 6.37 -8.12
C THR A 295 14.56 7.67 -7.47
N LYS A 296 14.26 8.83 -8.09
CA LYS A 296 14.74 10.14 -7.62
C LYS A 296 13.74 10.90 -6.74
N GLN A 297 12.47 10.50 -6.72
CA GLN A 297 11.43 11.15 -5.93
C GLN A 297 11.38 10.63 -4.48
N SER A 298 10.89 11.50 -3.59
CA SER A 298 10.97 11.35 -2.14
C SER A 298 9.80 10.61 -1.51
N VAL A 299 8.62 10.75 -2.13
CA VAL A 299 7.37 10.14 -1.70
C VAL A 299 6.83 9.41 -2.92
N PHE A 300 6.40 8.15 -2.76
CA PHE A 300 5.69 7.40 -3.81
C PHE A 300 4.22 7.82 -3.84
N SER A 301 4.00 9.12 -3.85
CA SER A 301 2.91 9.70 -4.61
C SER A 301 3.61 10.16 -5.88
N TYR A 302 3.26 9.69 -7.09
CA TYR A 302 3.50 10.56 -8.25
C TYR A 302 3.07 11.98 -7.81
N SER A 303 3.89 12.97 -8.05
CA SER A 303 3.40 14.33 -7.94
C SER A 303 2.64 14.60 -9.24
N ASN A 304 1.81 15.66 -9.27
CA ASN A 304 1.11 16.18 -10.45
C ASN A 304 2.03 16.58 -11.64
N PHE A 305 3.24 16.01 -11.76
CA PHE A 305 4.33 16.44 -12.63
C PHE A 305 4.11 16.19 -14.14
N LEU A 306 3.11 15.43 -14.57
CA LEU A 306 2.93 15.08 -16.00
C LEU A 306 1.66 15.64 -16.67
N LYS A 307 1.12 16.76 -16.17
CA LYS A 307 -0.16 17.30 -16.67
C LYS A 307 -0.16 18.69 -17.30
N ALA A 308 1.04 19.17 -17.63
CA ALA A 308 1.25 19.99 -18.81
C ALA A 308 2.08 19.07 -19.72
N GLU A 309 1.55 18.23 -20.60
CA GLU A 309 0.91 18.58 -21.87
C GLU A 309 0.40 17.28 -22.56
N ARG A 310 -0.49 16.49 -21.93
CA ARG A 310 -1.23 15.46 -22.70
C ARG A 310 -2.42 16.11 -23.43
N ARG A 311 -2.11 16.90 -24.45
CA ARG A 311 -2.96 16.98 -25.65
C ARG A 311 -2.27 16.11 -26.69
N PHE A 312 -3.07 15.31 -27.38
CA PHE A 312 -2.74 14.38 -28.48
C PHE A 312 -2.53 12.91 -28.10
N MET A 313 -3.28 12.08 -28.85
CA MET A 313 -3.31 10.61 -28.93
C MET A 313 -4.10 9.97 -27.77
N ALA A 314 -5.41 9.67 -27.86
CA ALA A 314 -6.21 9.08 -28.95
C ALA A 314 -5.56 7.83 -29.53
N PHE A 315 -5.85 6.68 -28.95
CA PHE A 315 -6.74 5.65 -29.50
C PHE A 315 -7.44 4.91 -28.36
#